data_AF-A0A519LJU1-F1
#
_entry.id   AF-A0A519LJU1-F1
#
_cell.length_a   1.000
_cell.length_b   1.000
_cell.length_c   1.000
_cell.angle_alpha   90.00
_cell.angle_beta   90.00
_cell.angle_gamma   90.00
#
_symmetry.space_group_name_H-M   'P 1'
#
loop_
_entity.id
_entity.type
_entity.pdbx_description
1 polymer ?
#
loop_
_entity_poly.entity_id
_entity_poly.type
_entity_poly.pdbx_seq_one_letter_code
_entity_poly.pdbx_strand_id
1 'polypeptide(L)'
;MDRSCLDCGKALVGRADKKFCDDSCRNNYNNRIKNDYSIVVKKINLILKKNRAILAEFNPDGKVKMKKSKLNSVGFNFDYHTHTYITQAGKTYHFCYEYGFLLLNDDELLLVKRDEKLWLS
;
A
#
# COMPACT_ATOMS: atom_id res chain seq x y z
N MET A 1 -42.47 8.94 -9.48
CA MET A 1 -41.04 9.10 -9.12
C MET A 1 -40.25 8.49 -10.25
N ASP A 2 -39.51 9.30 -11.00
CA ASP A 2 -38.83 8.83 -12.21
C ASP A 2 -37.64 7.95 -11.85
N ARG A 3 -37.60 6.75 -12.44
CA ARG A 3 -36.49 5.80 -12.25
C ARG A 3 -35.38 6.17 -13.23
N SER A 4 -34.20 6.46 -12.71
CA SER A 4 -33.04 6.85 -13.52
C SER A 4 -31.94 5.79 -13.51
N CYS A 5 -31.18 5.70 -14.60
CA CYS A 5 -30.00 4.86 -14.71
C CYS A 5 -28.94 5.24 -13.67
N LEU A 6 -28.37 4.26 -12.97
CA LEU A 6 -27.34 4.50 -11.95
C LEU A 6 -26.01 5.03 -12.50
N ASP A 7 -25.72 4.87 -13.80
CA ASP A 7 -24.47 5.37 -14.42
C ASP A 7 -24.65 6.73 -15.11
N CYS A 8 -25.65 6.87 -15.98
CA CYS A 8 -25.80 8.02 -16.87
C CYS A 8 -27.00 8.93 -16.55
N GLY A 9 -27.82 8.58 -15.56
CA GLY A 9 -28.97 9.38 -15.13
C GLY A 9 -30.18 9.38 -16.08
N LYS A 10 -30.10 8.77 -17.27
CA LYS A 10 -31.23 8.69 -18.21
C LYS A 10 -32.43 7.96 -17.62
N ALA A 11 -33.64 8.38 -17.99
CA ALA A 11 -34.88 7.72 -17.58
C ALA A 11 -34.90 6.25 -18.03
N LEU A 12 -35.28 5.36 -17.12
CA LEU A 12 -35.37 3.93 -17.36
C LEU A 12 -36.75 3.56 -17.88
N VAL A 13 -36.76 2.93 -19.05
CA VAL A 13 -37.96 2.36 -19.67
C VAL A 13 -37.91 0.84 -19.58
N GLY A 14 -39.06 0.23 -19.30
CA GLY A 14 -39.23 -1.22 -19.18
C GLY A 14 -39.32 -1.69 -17.72
N ARG A 15 -38.81 -2.90 -17.47
CA ARG A 15 -39.03 -3.65 -16.22
C ARG A 15 -38.87 -2.80 -14.96
N ALA A 16 -39.69 -3.06 -13.94
CA ALA A 16 -39.71 -2.34 -12.68
C ALA A 16 -38.35 -2.35 -11.93
N ASP A 17 -37.58 -3.42 -12.08
CA ASP A 17 -36.29 -3.67 -11.42
C ASP A 17 -35.05 -3.15 -12.19
N LYS A 18 -35.25 -2.57 -13.38
CA LYS A 18 -34.14 -2.12 -14.22
C LYS A 18 -33.34 -1.05 -13.48
N LYS A 19 -32.01 -1.21 -13.43
CA LYS A 19 -31.05 -0.29 -12.78
C LYS A 19 -30.18 0.49 -13.77
N PHE A 20 -30.00 -0.04 -14.98
CA PHE A 20 -29.14 0.52 -16.03
C PHE A 20 -29.88 0.59 -17.35
N CYS A 21 -29.66 1.62 -18.17
CA CYS A 21 -30.33 1.75 -19.46
C CYS A 21 -29.87 0.68 -20.46
N ASP A 22 -28.60 0.30 -20.39
CA ASP A 22 -27.92 -0.68 -21.25
C ASP A 22 -26.75 -1.36 -20.51
N ASP A 23 -26.12 -2.31 -21.21
CA ASP A 23 -24.99 -3.10 -20.70
C ASP A 23 -23.71 -2.27 -20.53
N SER A 24 -23.53 -1.22 -21.33
CA SER A 24 -22.39 -0.30 -21.22
C SER A 24 -22.43 0.44 -19.89
N CYS A 25 -23.58 1.02 -19.54
CA CYS A 25 -23.81 1.72 -18.28
C CYS A 25 -23.60 0.81 -17.06
N ARG A 26 -24.06 -0.44 -17.15
CA ARG A 26 -23.82 -1.44 -16.10
C ARG A 26 -22.33 -1.72 -15.91
N ASN A 27 -21.60 -1.92 -17.00
CA ASN A 27 -20.16 -2.19 -16.96
C ASN A 27 -19.37 -0.97 -16.45
N ASN A 28 -19.68 0.23 -16.93
CA ASN A 28 -19.03 1.48 -16.51
C ASN A 28 -19.23 1.75 -15.01
N TYR A 29 -20.45 1.61 -14.52
CA TYR A 29 -20.76 1.76 -13.10
C TYR A 29 -19.95 0.76 -12.26
N ASN A 30 -19.97 -0.52 -12.62
CA ASN A 30 -19.23 -1.56 -11.90
C ASN A 30 -17.71 -1.34 -11.95
N ASN A 31 -17.17 -0.88 -13.08
CA ASN A 31 -15.76 -0.55 -13.22
C ASN A 31 -15.36 0.64 -12.36
N ARG A 32 -16.21 1.67 -12.26
CA ARG A 32 -15.98 2.84 -11.40
C ARG A 32 -15.92 2.46 -9.93
N ILE A 33 -16.90 1.68 -9.46
CA ILE A 33 -16.94 1.16 -8.08
C ILE A 33 -15.70 0.31 -7.76
N LYS A 34 -15.31 -0.59 -8.67
CA LYS A 34 -14.08 -1.40 -8.52
C LYS A 34 -12.81 -0.55 -8.54
N ASN A 35 -12.76 0.51 -9.36
CA ASN A 35 -11.59 1.37 -9.46
C ASN A 35 -11.41 2.23 -8.20
N ASP A 36 -12.49 2.79 -7.65
CA ASP A 36 -12.39 3.65 -6.45
C ASP A 36 -11.88 2.88 -5.23
N TYR A 37 -12.40 1.67 -4.99
CA TYR A 37 -11.88 0.76 -3.95
C TYR A 37 -10.43 0.35 -4.21
N SER A 38 -10.02 0.35 -5.48
CA SER A 38 -8.69 -0.04 -5.92
C SER A 38 -7.66 1.09 -5.82
N ILE A 39 -8.05 2.37 -5.90
CA ILE A 39 -7.10 3.50 -5.93
C ILE A 39 -6.28 3.60 -4.64
N VAL A 40 -6.93 3.51 -3.47
CA VAL A 40 -6.24 3.60 -2.18
C VAL A 40 -5.23 2.46 -2.03
N VAL A 41 -5.66 1.22 -2.27
CA VAL A 41 -4.81 0.03 -2.22
C VAL A 41 -3.64 0.14 -3.21
N LYS A 42 -3.90 0.59 -4.46
CA LYS A 42 -2.86 0.83 -5.46
C LYS A 42 -1.83 1.85 -5.00
N LYS A 43 -2.27 2.97 -4.41
CA LYS A 43 -1.37 4.02 -3.89
C LYS A 43 -0.51 3.50 -2.74
N ILE A 44 -1.11 2.79 -1.77
CA ILE A 44 -0.39 2.18 -0.65
C ILE A 44 0.64 1.17 -1.18
N ASN A 45 0.26 0.30 -2.11
CA ASN A 45 1.16 -0.67 -2.72
C ASN A 45 2.32 -0.01 -3.48
N LEU A 46 2.09 1.13 -4.13
CA LEU A 46 3.15 1.90 -4.78
C LEU A 46 4.16 2.44 -3.75
N ILE A 47 3.69 2.97 -2.61
CA ILE A 47 4.54 3.45 -1.52
C ILE A 47 5.35 2.29 -0.94
N LEU A 48 4.70 1.16 -0.61
CA LEU A 48 5.37 -0.03 -0.08
C LEU A 48 6.42 -0.58 -1.07
N LYS A 49 6.10 -0.63 -2.37
CA LYS A 49 7.05 -1.05 -3.41
C LYS A 49 8.27 -0.11 -3.46
N LYS A 50 8.05 1.20 -3.38
CA LYS A 50 9.13 2.20 -3.35
C LYS A 50 9.99 2.06 -2.10
N ASN A 51 9.36 1.94 -0.92
CA ASN A 51 10.04 1.73 0.35
C ASN A 51 10.92 0.47 0.33
N ARG A 52 10.38 -0.67 -0.14
CA ARG A 52 11.13 -1.92 -0.27
C ARG A 52 12.35 -1.75 -1.18
N ALA A 53 12.18 -1.08 -2.33
CA ALA A 53 13.28 -0.85 -3.27
C ALA A 53 14.40 0.00 -2.65
N ILE A 54 14.04 1.09 -1.97
CA ILE A 54 14.99 1.96 -1.26
C ILE A 54 15.76 1.15 -0.19
N LEU A 55 15.06 0.39 0.65
CA LEU A 55 15.74 -0.40 1.68
C LEU A 55 16.69 -1.44 1.09
N ALA A 56 16.32 -2.07 -0.03
CA ALA A 56 17.19 -3.03 -0.72
C ALA A 56 18.45 -2.35 -1.29
N GLU A 57 18.30 -1.15 -1.87
CA GLU A 57 19.42 -0.36 -2.41
C GLU A 57 20.42 0.04 -1.32
N PHE A 58 19.93 0.49 -0.16
CA PHE A 58 20.76 0.94 0.96
C PHE A 58 21.20 -0.18 1.92
N ASN A 59 20.77 -1.43 1.70
CA ASN A 59 21.11 -2.57 2.56
C ASN A 59 21.57 -3.82 1.76
N PRO A 60 22.63 -3.73 0.94
CA PRO A 60 23.09 -4.84 0.12
C PRO A 60 23.58 -6.05 0.94
N ASP A 61 24.24 -5.79 2.07
CA ASP A 61 24.88 -6.81 2.92
C ASP A 61 23.99 -7.29 4.08
N GLY A 62 22.75 -6.83 4.14
CA GLY A 62 21.74 -7.27 5.10
C GLY A 62 21.77 -6.60 6.47
N LYS A 63 22.84 -5.85 6.82
CA LYS A 63 22.87 -4.93 7.98
C LYS A 63 23.67 -3.66 7.69
N VAL A 64 23.02 -2.50 7.75
CA VAL A 64 23.67 -1.19 7.51
C VAL A 64 23.16 -0.16 8.51
N LYS A 65 24.06 0.64 9.11
CA LYS A 65 23.68 1.83 9.88
C LYS A 65 23.71 3.07 9.01
N MET A 66 22.71 3.92 9.11
CA MET A 66 22.65 5.16 8.34
C MET A 66 21.73 6.20 8.97
N LYS A 67 21.83 7.44 8.47
CA LYS A 67 20.96 8.52 8.93
C LYS A 67 19.54 8.40 8.37
N LYS A 68 18.54 8.70 9.19
CA LYS A 68 17.12 8.79 8.83
C LYS A 68 16.88 9.81 7.73
N SER A 69 17.57 10.96 7.82
CA SER A 69 17.55 12.02 6.80
C SER A 69 17.92 11.53 5.39
N LYS A 70 18.80 10.53 5.26
CA LYS A 70 19.18 9.97 3.96
C LYS A 70 18.02 9.25 3.28
N LEU A 71 17.27 8.43 4.03
CA LEU A 71 16.06 7.77 3.49
C LEU A 71 14.95 8.78 3.18
N ASN A 72 14.76 9.79 4.02
CA ASN A 72 13.82 10.89 3.76
C ASN A 72 14.15 11.59 2.43
N SER A 73 15.43 11.85 2.15
CA SER A 73 15.84 12.57 0.94
C SER A 73 15.53 11.83 -0.38
N VAL A 74 15.43 10.50 -0.34
CA VAL A 74 15.04 9.67 -1.50
C VAL A 74 13.53 9.35 -1.51
N GLY A 75 12.80 9.94 -0.56
CA GLY A 75 11.35 9.83 -0.43
C GLY A 75 10.89 8.46 0.06
N PHE A 76 11.63 7.86 0.99
CA PHE A 76 11.14 6.77 1.83
C PHE A 76 10.04 7.30 2.76
N ASN A 77 8.96 6.54 2.93
CA ASN A 77 7.86 6.94 3.82
C ASN A 77 7.77 6.01 5.04
N PHE A 78 8.18 6.51 6.20
CA PHE A 78 8.24 5.74 7.46
C PHE A 78 6.87 5.27 7.97
N ASP A 79 5.78 5.92 7.57
CA ASP A 79 4.42 5.57 8.00
C ASP A 79 3.90 4.29 7.32
N TYR A 80 4.52 3.87 6.21
CA TYR A 80 4.10 2.72 5.43
C TYR A 80 5.08 1.57 5.56
N HIS A 81 4.67 0.58 6.36
CA HIS A 81 5.38 -0.66 6.57
C HIS A 81 4.35 -1.80 6.63
N THR A 82 4.79 -3.04 6.37
CA THR A 82 3.90 -4.20 6.37
C THR A 82 3.79 -4.82 7.76
N HIS A 83 4.85 -4.81 8.56
CA HIS A 83 4.86 -5.47 9.87
C HIS A 83 5.72 -4.70 10.88
N THR A 84 5.37 -4.82 12.15
CA THR A 84 6.17 -4.36 13.28
C THR A 84 6.56 -5.55 14.15
N TYR A 85 7.80 -5.60 14.62
CA TYR A 85 8.31 -6.61 15.53
C TYR A 85 9.01 -5.97 16.71
N ILE A 86 8.57 -6.31 17.92
CA ILE A 86 9.13 -5.78 19.16
C ILE A 86 9.95 -6.89 19.82
N THR A 87 11.22 -6.62 20.12
CA THR A 87 12.08 -7.57 20.83
C THR A 87 11.74 -7.60 22.32
N GLN A 88 12.19 -8.65 23.02
CA GLN A 88 12.10 -8.72 24.49
C GLN A 88 12.80 -7.55 25.19
N ALA A 89 13.82 -6.97 24.54
CA ALA A 89 14.53 -5.78 25.03
C ALA A 89 13.81 -4.45 24.68
N GLY A 90 12.57 -4.50 24.17
CA GLY A 90 11.76 -3.32 23.85
C GLY A 90 12.13 -2.60 22.55
N LYS A 91 12.98 -3.20 21.70
CA LYS A 91 13.37 -2.59 20.41
C LYS A 91 12.31 -2.87 19.35
N THR A 92 11.85 -1.81 18.68
CA THR A 92 10.81 -1.90 17.64
C THR A 92 11.41 -1.86 16.25
N TYR A 93 11.23 -2.95 15.51
CA TYR A 93 11.61 -3.06 14.11
C TYR A 93 10.38 -2.86 13.23
N HIS A 94 10.53 -2.05 12.19
CA HIS A 94 9.50 -1.84 11.17
C HIS A 94 9.97 -2.45 9.86
N PHE A 95 9.15 -3.33 9.29
CA PHE A 95 9.47 -4.09 8.09
C PHE A 95 8.59 -3.68 6.92
N CYS A 96 9.22 -3.46 5.77
CA CYS A 96 8.56 -3.36 4.48
C CYS A 96 8.99 -4.55 3.63
N TYR A 97 8.17 -5.60 3.68
CA TYR A 97 8.60 -6.91 3.23
C TYR A 97 9.87 -7.36 4.00
N GLU A 98 10.82 -8.01 3.35
CA GLU A 98 11.92 -8.71 4.01
C GLU A 98 12.97 -7.75 4.54
N TYR A 99 12.90 -6.49 4.13
CA TYR A 99 13.73 -5.41 4.60
C TYR A 99 13.02 -4.63 5.70
N GLY A 100 13.79 -4.18 6.68
CA GLY A 100 13.26 -3.35 7.75
C GLY A 100 14.30 -2.39 8.31
N PHE A 101 13.85 -1.59 9.25
CA PHE A 101 14.68 -0.66 10.00
C PHE A 101 14.33 -0.68 11.48
N LEU A 102 15.30 -0.32 12.30
CA LEU A 102 15.18 -0.01 13.72
C LEU A 102 15.68 1.41 13.93
N LEU A 103 14.88 2.25 14.60
CA LEU A 103 15.35 3.54 15.11
C LEU A 103 16.30 3.29 16.28
N LEU A 104 17.56 3.72 16.14
CA LEU A 104 18.54 3.68 17.23
C LEU A 104 18.43 4.92 18.10
N ASN A 105 18.09 6.06 17.49
CA ASN A 105 17.76 7.35 18.08
C ASN A 105 16.96 8.17 17.04
N ASP A 106 16.81 9.48 17.26
CA ASP A 106 15.99 10.35 16.41
C ASP A 106 16.50 10.51 14.96
N ASP A 107 17.81 10.40 14.72
CA ASP A 107 18.42 10.58 13.37
C ASP A 107 19.14 9.33 12.85
N GLU A 108 19.33 8.27 13.64
CA GLU A 108 20.05 7.07 13.23
C GLU A 108 19.16 5.83 13.13
N LEU A 109 19.34 5.08 12.04
CA LEU A 109 18.65 3.85 11.73
C LEU A 109 19.65 2.69 11.59
N LEU A 110 19.20 1.51 11.99
CA LEU A 110 19.79 0.24 11.58
C LEU A 110 18.87 -0.43 10.57
N LEU A 111 19.32 -0.56 9.32
CA LEU A 111 18.68 -1.37 8.30
C LEU A 111 19.00 -2.85 8.52
N VAL A 112 18.00 -3.70 8.30
CA VAL A 112 18.10 -5.14 8.44
C VAL A 112 17.39 -5.84 7.29
N LYS A 113 17.84 -7.04 6.94
CA LYS A 113 17.14 -7.98 6.06
C LYS A 113 16.86 -9.27 6.82
N ARG A 114 15.63 -9.78 6.74
CA ARG A 114 15.25 -11.11 7.23
C ARG A 114 15.40 -12.14 6.12
N ASP A 115 15.76 -13.35 6.50
CA ASP A 115 15.72 -14.49 5.58
C ASP A 115 14.25 -14.82 5.27
N GLU A 116 13.92 -14.93 3.98
CA GLU A 116 12.56 -15.17 3.48
C GLU A 116 11.97 -16.49 4.04
N LYS A 117 12.83 -17.48 4.29
CA LYS A 117 12.43 -18.79 4.84
C LYS A 117 11.81 -18.69 6.22
N LEU A 118 12.23 -17.72 7.04
CA LEU A 118 11.74 -17.52 8.39
C LEU A 118 10.43 -16.73 8.45
N TRP A 119 9.92 -16.28 7.31
CA TRP A 119 8.74 -15.41 7.28
C TRP A 119 7.49 -16.09 6.70
N LEU A 120 7.65 -16.98 5.74
CA LEU A 120 6.51 -17.71 5.14
C LEU A 120 6.26 -19.07 5.82
N SER A 121 7.02 -19.40 6.88
CA SER A 121 6.81 -20.57 7.74
C SER A 121 6.02 -20.19 8.99
#